data_AF-A0A2W6AJT6-F1
#
_entry.id   AF-A0A2W6AJT6-F1
#
_cell.length_a   1.000
_cell.length_b   1.000
_cell.length_c   1.000
_cell.angle_alpha   90.00
_cell.angle_beta   90.00
_cell.angle_gamma   90.00
#
_symmetry.space_group_name_H-M   'P 1'
#
loop_
_entity.id
_entity.type
_entity.pdbx_description
1 polymer ?
#
loop_
_entity_poly.entity_id
_entity_poly.type
_entity_poly.pdbx_seq_one_letter_code
_entity_poly.pdbx_strand_id
1 'polypeptide(L)'
;MIAGRRLQVATERPMEFIDLSSRLQDEVSAAGLVAGRVHLQSLHTTLGFAVNENEPLLLQDLQATLERLAPRDVAYHHDDFTRRQDIPEDEPVNGHAHCRLLLLQPTVTLLVEDGRLVLGRWQAVFAVELDGPRERQIAVQLDGDFAEAGPRPSRKAEGNGQATEHDRELIELELARQLRVDPDPVRLPMRRLVEAGGKRLRPLLVMLAARLGPQHDPLRAAALAAAIELIHDATLVHDDYVDRAPFRRGRATVAAAEGASQAVAVGDYYFAKSTRVIAELGNPEVTSTVAAAMETICLSQMDDVRLRGLYPGDYDVYLQIVRGKTAALFAAACRAGAQLSRAPDEMADRLASFGDMLGIAFQMADDLLDYSDTSGKPRGQDIRERVVSLPLIYATEDAEVGPRVRELLSGSPSENDIDQIQDLVMASGALDRVGQDARQFAATAIAELERVELDGIRPVLVDLAMSVVDRRH
;
A
#
# COMPACT_ATOMS: atom_id res chain seq x y z
N MET A 1 27.29 -7.52 -20.90
CA MET A 1 27.21 -6.47 -21.95
C MET A 1 27.51 -5.14 -21.27
N ILE A 2 28.13 -4.16 -21.93
CA ILE A 2 28.44 -2.87 -21.28
C ILE A 2 27.61 -1.76 -21.91
N ALA A 3 26.85 -1.02 -21.11
CA ALA A 3 26.09 0.15 -21.53
C ALA A 3 26.56 1.41 -20.76
N GLY A 4 26.99 2.45 -21.48
CA GLY A 4 27.44 3.72 -20.89
C GLY A 4 26.45 4.85 -21.13
N ARG A 5 26.22 5.68 -20.11
CA ARG A 5 25.29 6.83 -20.15
C ARG A 5 25.86 8.05 -19.40
N ARG A 6 25.18 9.19 -19.55
CA ARG A 6 25.48 10.45 -18.86
C ARG A 6 24.22 10.94 -18.17
N LEU A 7 24.29 11.12 -16.86
CA LEU A 7 23.20 11.61 -16.05
C LEU A 7 23.48 13.07 -15.67
N GLN A 8 22.56 13.97 -16.01
CA GLN A 8 22.64 15.40 -15.69
C GLN A 8 22.02 15.66 -14.31
N VAL A 9 22.64 16.49 -13.49
CA VAL A 9 22.12 16.90 -12.19
C VAL A 9 22.27 18.41 -12.04
N ALA A 10 21.14 19.11 -11.99
CA ALA A 10 21.12 20.53 -11.62
C ALA A 10 21.15 20.64 -10.09
N THR A 11 21.98 21.54 -9.57
CA THR A 11 22.14 21.77 -8.13
C THR A 11 21.76 23.22 -7.80
N GLU A 12 21.14 23.44 -6.65
CA GLU A 12 20.59 24.72 -6.21
C GLU A 12 21.50 25.43 -5.21
N ARG A 13 22.34 24.69 -4.47
CA ARG A 13 23.19 25.25 -3.42
C ARG A 13 24.43 24.39 -3.14
N PRO A 14 25.48 24.96 -2.52
CA PRO A 14 26.58 24.13 -2.02
C PRO A 14 26.08 23.26 -0.85
N MET A 15 26.77 22.14 -0.63
CA MET A 15 26.44 21.13 0.39
C MET A 15 25.07 20.45 0.19
N GLU A 16 24.60 20.37 -1.05
CA GLU A 16 23.35 19.73 -1.41
C GLU A 16 23.52 18.23 -1.60
N PHE A 17 22.64 17.44 -0.96
CA PHE A 17 22.59 15.98 -1.09
C PHE A 17 21.40 15.64 -2.00
N ILE A 18 21.69 15.10 -3.18
CA ILE A 18 20.71 14.79 -4.21
C ILE A 18 20.57 13.28 -4.28
N ASP A 19 19.41 12.77 -3.88
CA ASP A 19 19.12 11.33 -3.92
C ASP A 19 18.99 10.86 -5.38
N LEU A 20 19.85 9.92 -5.76
CA LEU A 20 19.90 9.30 -7.08
C LEU A 20 19.23 7.93 -7.12
N SER A 21 18.75 7.40 -6.00
CA SER A 21 18.35 5.99 -5.87
C SER A 21 17.29 5.58 -6.90
N SER A 22 16.21 6.37 -7.03
CA SER A 22 15.15 6.12 -8.03
C SER A 22 15.65 6.29 -9.46
N ARG A 23 16.42 7.36 -9.71
CA ARG A 23 16.98 7.64 -11.03
C ARG A 23 17.90 6.52 -11.52
N LEU A 24 18.68 5.94 -10.62
CA LEU A 24 19.56 4.81 -10.94
C LEU A 24 18.76 3.53 -11.16
N GLN A 25 17.69 3.31 -10.39
CA GLN A 25 16.78 2.18 -10.62
C GLN A 25 16.09 2.29 -11.99
N ASP A 26 15.72 3.49 -12.41
CA ASP A 26 15.16 3.73 -13.75
C ASP A 26 16.18 3.42 -14.85
N GLU A 27 17.46 3.76 -14.66
CA GLU A 27 18.52 3.41 -15.61
C GLU A 27 18.73 1.88 -15.71
N VAL A 28 18.66 1.15 -14.59
CA VAL A 28 18.71 -0.32 -14.56
C VAL A 28 17.55 -0.92 -15.36
N SER A 29 16.32 -0.48 -15.05
CA SER A 29 15.10 -0.93 -15.73
C SER A 29 15.11 -0.60 -17.22
N ALA A 30 15.50 0.62 -17.59
CA ALA A 30 15.52 1.08 -18.98
C ALA A 30 16.62 0.41 -19.81
N ALA A 31 17.72 -0.01 -19.18
CA ALA A 31 18.73 -0.82 -19.85
C ALA A 31 18.32 -2.29 -19.97
N GLY A 32 17.39 -2.75 -19.13
CA GLY A 32 16.99 -4.15 -19.02
C GLY A 32 18.01 -5.02 -18.29
N LEU A 33 18.84 -4.43 -17.42
CA LEU A 33 19.83 -5.16 -16.63
C LEU A 33 19.11 -6.00 -15.56
N VAL A 34 19.23 -7.32 -15.64
CA VAL A 34 18.56 -8.27 -14.72
C VAL A 34 19.48 -8.65 -13.56
N ALA A 35 20.75 -8.93 -13.84
CA ALA A 35 21.74 -9.26 -12.82
C ALA A 35 23.08 -8.63 -13.21
N GLY A 36 23.73 -7.91 -12.28
CA GLY A 36 24.99 -7.24 -12.58
C GLY A 36 25.33 -6.09 -11.66
N ARG A 37 25.87 -5.02 -12.23
CA ARG A 37 26.40 -3.86 -11.49
C ARG A 37 26.11 -2.54 -12.20
N VAL A 38 25.92 -1.50 -11.40
CA VAL A 38 25.91 -0.11 -11.83
C VAL A 38 27.12 0.60 -11.24
N HIS A 39 27.94 1.18 -12.10
CA HIS A 39 29.09 1.99 -11.73
C HIS A 39 28.80 3.46 -12.01
N LEU A 40 29.02 4.31 -11.01
CA LEU A 40 28.96 5.76 -11.14
C LEU A 40 30.34 6.36 -10.99
N GLN A 41 30.62 7.38 -11.79
CA GLN A 41 31.81 8.20 -11.67
C GLN A 41 31.43 9.68 -11.81
N SER A 42 31.87 10.47 -10.83
CA SER A 42 31.79 11.91 -10.91
C SER A 42 32.78 12.42 -11.96
N LEU A 43 32.34 13.33 -12.81
CA LEU A 43 33.20 14.03 -13.78
C LEU A 43 33.65 15.40 -13.26
N HIS A 44 33.43 15.68 -11.97
CA HIS A 44 33.67 16.99 -11.36
C HIS A 44 34.53 16.83 -10.10
N THR A 45 35.41 17.80 -9.87
CA THR A 45 36.31 17.84 -8.70
C THR A 45 35.65 18.37 -7.43
N THR A 46 34.37 18.75 -7.50
CA THR A 46 33.58 19.26 -6.37
C THR A 46 32.19 18.60 -6.28
N LEU A 47 32.03 17.43 -6.90
CA LEU A 47 30.86 16.57 -6.76
C LEU A 47 31.34 15.17 -6.35
N GLY A 48 30.83 14.66 -5.25
CA GLY A 48 31.12 13.30 -4.77
C GLY A 48 29.86 12.47 -4.58
N PHE A 49 30.04 11.22 -4.18
CA PHE A 49 28.96 10.30 -3.81
C PHE A 49 29.03 9.91 -2.33
N ALA A 50 27.86 9.64 -1.77
CA ALA A 50 27.70 9.01 -0.47
C ALA A 50 26.59 7.96 -0.55
N VAL A 51 26.79 6.80 0.07
CA VAL A 51 25.73 5.79 0.27
C VAL A 51 25.41 5.74 1.75
N ASN A 52 24.25 6.28 2.13
CA ASN A 52 23.87 6.42 3.54
C ASN A 52 22.35 6.57 3.68
N GLU A 53 21.85 6.84 4.88
CA GLU A 53 20.42 7.00 5.15
C GLU A 53 19.89 8.36 4.73
N ASN A 54 18.73 8.37 4.06
CA ASN A 54 17.98 9.57 3.69
C ASN A 54 17.12 10.05 4.87
N GLU A 55 17.79 10.43 5.96
CA GLU A 55 17.17 11.04 7.14
C GLU A 55 17.62 12.50 7.26
N PRO A 56 16.69 13.47 7.32
CA PRO A 56 17.04 14.90 7.24
C PRO A 56 18.03 15.41 8.29
N LEU A 57 18.02 14.88 9.52
CA LEU A 57 18.94 15.29 10.58
C LEU A 57 20.32 14.67 10.39
N LEU A 58 20.39 13.42 9.93
CA LEU A 58 21.65 12.79 9.57
C LEU A 58 22.35 13.52 8.42
N LEU A 59 21.58 13.95 7.40
CA LEU A 59 22.14 14.76 6.32
C LEU A 59 22.68 16.11 6.84
N GLN A 60 22.00 16.73 7.82
CA GLN A 60 22.52 17.93 8.49
C GLN A 60 23.81 17.63 9.29
N ASP A 61 23.88 16.49 9.97
CA ASP A 61 25.08 16.07 10.71
C ASP A 61 26.27 15.80 9.76
N LEU A 62 26.00 15.22 8.59
CA LEU A 62 27.01 15.04 7.53
C LEU A 62 27.48 16.38 6.97
N GLN A 63 26.55 17.32 6.71
CA GLN A 63 26.90 18.67 6.31
C GLN A 63 27.77 19.38 7.36
N ALA A 64 27.37 19.33 8.63
CA ALA A 64 28.12 19.92 9.74
C ALA A 64 29.51 19.27 9.91
N THR A 65 29.62 17.96 9.66
CA THR A 65 30.89 17.24 9.70
C THR A 65 31.84 17.68 8.60
N LEU A 66 31.35 17.79 7.36
CA LEU A 66 32.14 18.28 6.23
C LEU A 66 32.57 19.75 6.44
N GLU A 67 31.68 20.59 6.94
CA GLU A 67 31.98 21.99 7.28
C GLU A 67 33.03 22.10 8.38
N ARG A 68 32.99 21.25 9.40
CA ARG A 68 33.99 21.24 10.48
C ARG A 68 35.37 20.75 10.02
N LEU A 69 35.41 19.76 9.12
CA LEU A 69 36.66 19.16 8.66
C LEU A 69 37.36 19.98 7.57
N ALA A 70 36.58 20.66 6.72
CA ALA A 70 37.08 21.54 5.68
C ALA A 70 36.18 22.80 5.60
N PRO A 71 36.33 23.75 6.53
CA PRO A 71 35.48 24.94 6.61
C PRO A 71 35.58 25.82 5.38
N ARG A 72 34.50 26.50 5.00
CA ARG A 72 34.51 27.41 3.86
C ARG A 72 35.30 28.70 4.14
N ASP A 73 35.26 29.15 5.40
CA ASP A 73 35.75 30.47 5.81
C ASP A 73 37.23 30.49 6.25
N VAL A 74 38.03 29.50 5.83
CA VAL A 74 39.48 29.47 6.08
C VAL A 74 40.27 29.57 4.78
N ALA A 75 41.49 30.09 4.87
CA ALA A 75 42.34 30.26 3.70
C ALA A 75 42.89 28.91 3.21
N TYR A 76 42.61 28.56 1.94
CA TYR A 76 43.23 27.43 1.25
C TYR A 76 44.27 27.94 0.27
N HIS A 77 45.40 27.24 0.17
CA HIS A 77 46.43 27.57 -0.83
C HIS A 77 45.93 27.44 -2.27
N HIS A 78 44.92 26.60 -2.51
CA HIS A 78 44.25 26.47 -3.81
C HIS A 78 43.60 27.79 -4.28
N ASP A 79 43.18 28.61 -3.32
CA ASP A 79 42.47 29.87 -3.56
C ASP A 79 43.43 31.07 -3.69
N ASP A 80 44.74 30.84 -3.54
CA ASP A 80 45.76 31.86 -3.77
C ASP A 80 46.18 31.89 -5.25
N PHE A 81 45.38 32.62 -6.03
CA PHE A 81 45.59 32.77 -7.47
C PHE A 81 46.88 33.53 -7.83
N THR A 82 47.50 34.24 -6.88
CA THR A 82 48.80 34.90 -7.13
C THR A 82 49.96 33.91 -7.23
N ARG A 83 49.77 32.70 -6.70
CA ARG A 83 50.79 31.64 -6.65
C ARG A 83 50.55 30.50 -7.65
N ARG A 84 49.34 30.39 -8.19
CA ARG A 84 48.97 29.37 -9.17
C ARG A 84 49.31 29.84 -10.59
N GLN A 85 49.66 28.89 -11.46
CA GLN A 85 49.98 29.12 -12.87
C GLN A 85 48.87 28.50 -13.73
N ASP A 86 48.62 29.07 -14.92
CA ASP A 86 47.66 28.56 -15.92
C ASP A 86 46.21 28.40 -15.42
N ILE A 87 45.72 29.37 -14.64
CA ILE A 87 44.35 29.38 -14.13
C ILE A 87 43.41 30.06 -15.15
N PRO A 88 42.23 29.47 -15.47
CA PRO A 88 41.17 30.16 -16.19
C PRO A 88 40.74 31.46 -15.50
N GLU A 89 40.34 32.47 -16.27
CA GLU A 89 39.89 33.77 -15.71
C GLU A 89 38.65 33.64 -14.82
N ASP A 90 37.87 32.57 -14.99
CA ASP A 90 36.62 32.28 -14.30
C ASP A 90 36.75 31.22 -13.18
N GLU A 91 37.97 30.88 -12.75
CA GLU A 91 38.19 29.90 -11.70
C GLU A 91 37.55 30.34 -10.36
N PRO A 92 36.68 29.50 -9.76
CA PRO A 92 36.03 29.80 -8.49
C PRO A 92 36.98 29.66 -7.30
N VAL A 93 36.71 30.41 -6.23
CA VAL A 93 37.33 30.21 -4.91
C VAL A 93 36.63 29.05 -4.20
N ASN A 94 37.17 27.84 -4.34
CA ASN A 94 36.52 26.61 -3.89
C ASN A 94 37.47 25.56 -3.29
N GLY A 95 38.63 25.97 -2.76
CA GLY A 95 39.60 25.06 -2.13
C GLY A 95 38.98 24.17 -1.03
N HIS A 96 38.01 24.70 -0.29
CA HIS A 96 37.22 23.94 0.68
C HIS A 96 36.45 22.76 0.05
N ALA A 97 35.82 22.95 -1.11
CA ALA A 97 35.12 21.88 -1.85
C ALA A 97 36.09 20.80 -2.34
N HIS A 98 37.28 21.23 -2.77
CA HIS A 98 38.53 20.46 -2.89
C HIS A 98 38.69 19.42 -1.78
N CYS A 99 38.89 19.94 -0.57
CA CYS A 99 39.17 19.14 0.61
C CYS A 99 37.97 18.29 1.05
N ARG A 100 36.73 18.78 0.89
CA ARG A 100 35.51 18.02 1.21
C ARG A 100 35.35 16.81 0.31
N LEU A 101 35.69 16.91 -0.98
CA LEU A 101 35.59 15.77 -1.90
C LEU A 101 36.46 14.59 -1.45
N LEU A 102 37.60 14.84 -0.79
CA LEU A 102 38.48 13.78 -0.25
C LEU A 102 37.80 12.92 0.83
N LEU A 103 36.70 13.40 1.41
CA LEU A 103 35.90 12.71 2.43
C LEU A 103 34.71 11.95 1.82
N LEU A 104 34.50 12.09 0.52
CA LEU A 104 33.41 11.46 -0.24
C LEU A 104 33.98 10.50 -1.29
N GLN A 105 33.10 9.72 -1.91
CA GLN A 105 33.50 8.78 -2.93
C GLN A 105 33.43 9.44 -4.31
N PRO A 106 34.51 9.49 -5.12
CA PRO A 106 34.42 10.00 -6.49
C PRO A 106 33.73 9.00 -7.43
N THR A 107 33.60 7.74 -6.99
CA THR A 107 32.97 6.63 -7.71
C THR A 107 32.19 5.75 -6.75
N VAL A 108 31.06 5.19 -7.17
CA VAL A 108 30.31 4.19 -6.40
C VAL A 108 29.91 3.02 -7.31
N THR A 109 29.90 1.81 -6.77
CA THR A 109 29.45 0.60 -7.46
C THR A 109 28.32 -0.04 -6.67
N LEU A 110 27.20 -0.30 -7.33
CA LEU A 110 26.00 -0.90 -6.74
C LEU A 110 25.72 -2.22 -7.45
N LEU A 111 25.22 -3.21 -6.70
CA LEU A 111 24.81 -4.50 -7.28
C LEU A 111 23.38 -4.40 -7.81
N VAL A 112 23.06 -5.24 -8.80
CA VAL A 112 21.73 -5.43 -9.34
C VAL A 112 21.37 -6.91 -9.29
N GLU A 113 20.22 -7.22 -8.70
CA GLU A 113 19.64 -8.56 -8.61
C GLU A 113 18.16 -8.49 -8.99
N ASP A 114 17.67 -9.41 -9.81
CA ASP A 114 16.29 -9.46 -10.31
C ASP A 114 15.78 -8.12 -10.89
N GLY A 115 16.67 -7.39 -11.57
CA GLY A 115 16.38 -6.08 -12.17
C GLY A 115 16.30 -4.93 -11.17
N ARG A 116 16.70 -5.14 -9.91
CA ARG A 116 16.63 -4.13 -8.83
C ARG A 116 18.01 -3.82 -8.27
N LEU A 117 18.24 -2.54 -7.95
CA LEU A 117 19.40 -2.13 -7.18
C LEU A 117 19.36 -2.79 -5.79
N VAL A 118 20.46 -3.42 -5.42
CA VAL A 118 20.63 -4.00 -4.08
C VAL A 118 21.12 -2.92 -3.14
N LEU A 119 20.18 -2.36 -2.39
CA LEU A 119 20.43 -1.40 -1.31
C LEU A 119 19.89 -1.98 0.00
N GLY A 120 20.56 -1.68 1.11
CA GLY A 120 20.03 -1.98 2.43
C GLY A 120 18.72 -1.21 2.67
N ARG A 121 17.90 -1.69 3.62
CA ARG A 121 16.56 -1.13 3.93
C ARG A 121 16.50 0.40 4.06
N TRP A 122 17.57 1.00 4.54
CA TRP A 122 17.68 2.44 4.79
C TRP A 122 18.74 3.12 3.93
N GLN A 123 19.35 2.42 2.97
CA GLN A 123 20.41 3.00 2.15
C GLN A 123 19.82 3.74 0.94
N ALA A 124 20.29 4.97 0.75
CA ALA A 124 20.10 5.79 -0.43
C ALA A 124 21.47 6.18 -1.00
N VAL A 125 21.49 6.50 -2.29
CA VAL A 125 22.70 6.87 -3.03
C VAL A 125 22.63 8.35 -3.37
N PHE A 126 23.51 9.16 -2.80
CA PHE A 126 23.51 10.60 -2.99
C PHE A 126 24.62 11.05 -3.94
N ALA A 127 24.30 12.00 -4.81
CA ALA A 127 25.26 12.95 -5.35
C ALA A 127 25.35 14.15 -4.40
N VAL A 128 26.56 14.51 -3.98
CA VAL A 128 26.80 15.58 -3.01
C VAL A 128 27.54 16.72 -3.71
N GLU A 129 26.82 17.83 -3.91
CA GLU A 129 27.36 19.07 -4.47
C GLU A 129 28.11 19.85 -3.38
N LEU A 130 29.34 20.27 -3.66
CA LEU A 130 30.18 20.97 -2.69
C LEU A 130 30.40 22.45 -3.05
N ASP A 131 30.11 22.86 -4.29
CA ASP A 131 30.44 24.19 -4.84
C ASP A 131 29.34 24.74 -5.78
N GLY A 132 28.08 24.28 -5.57
CA GLY A 132 26.91 24.68 -6.35
C GLY A 132 26.40 26.09 -6.03
N PRO A 133 25.37 26.58 -6.74
CA PRO A 133 24.55 25.90 -7.77
C PRO A 133 25.25 25.73 -9.12
N ARG A 134 25.19 24.54 -9.71
CA ARG A 134 25.81 24.20 -11.00
C ARG A 134 25.08 23.05 -11.72
N GLU A 135 25.28 22.96 -13.03
CA GLU A 135 24.90 21.79 -13.82
C GLU A 135 26.02 20.74 -13.80
N ARG A 136 25.69 19.52 -13.41
CA ARG A 136 26.64 18.43 -13.19
C ARG A 136 26.38 17.24 -14.08
N GLN A 137 27.46 16.50 -14.33
CA GLN A 137 27.46 15.30 -15.15
C GLN A 137 28.06 14.14 -14.38
N ILE A 138 27.31 13.04 -14.35
CA ILE A 138 27.73 11.77 -13.77
C ILE A 138 27.83 10.76 -14.91
N ALA A 139 28.98 10.09 -15.00
CA ALA A 139 29.12 8.94 -15.87
C ALA A 139 28.49 7.72 -15.21
N VAL A 140 27.60 7.03 -15.92
CA VAL A 140 26.95 5.80 -15.47
C VAL A 140 27.34 4.68 -16.42
N GLN A 141 27.75 3.54 -15.88
CA GLN A 141 28.08 2.35 -16.64
C GLN A 141 27.39 1.14 -16.03
N LEU A 142 26.66 0.39 -16.85
CA LEU A 142 25.98 -0.83 -16.47
C LEU A 142 26.71 -2.02 -17.08
N ASP A 143 26.96 -3.04 -16.27
CA ASP A 143 27.61 -4.28 -16.69
C ASP A 143 26.89 -5.50 -16.08
N GLY A 144 26.68 -6.54 -16.88
CA GLY A 144 25.97 -7.76 -16.47
C GLY A 144 25.12 -8.41 -17.56
N ASP A 145 24.08 -9.10 -17.10
CA ASP A 145 23.11 -9.85 -17.90
C ASP A 145 21.86 -9.01 -18.16
N PHE A 146 21.52 -8.83 -19.43
CA PHE A 146 20.41 -7.98 -19.88
C PHE A 146 19.32 -8.84 -20.52
N ALA A 147 18.05 -8.53 -20.25
CA ALA A 147 16.93 -9.20 -20.87
C ALA A 147 16.90 -8.95 -22.39
N GLU A 148 16.59 -9.97 -23.19
CA GLU A 148 16.37 -9.80 -24.64
C GLU A 148 15.19 -8.87 -24.90
N ALA A 149 15.35 -7.95 -25.86
CA ALA A 149 14.39 -6.90 -26.17
C ALA A 149 13.05 -7.47 -26.69
N GLY A 150 12.15 -7.82 -25.79
CA GLY A 150 10.73 -8.04 -26.06
C GLY A 150 10.00 -6.74 -26.44
N PRO A 151 8.78 -6.81 -27.02
CA PRO A 151 8.08 -5.64 -27.49
C PRO A 151 7.85 -4.68 -26.33
N ARG A 152 8.38 -3.45 -26.50
CA ARG A 152 8.27 -2.38 -25.51
C ARG A 152 6.79 -2.20 -25.12
N PRO A 153 6.45 -2.28 -23.83
CA PRO A 153 5.10 -1.93 -23.41
C PRO A 153 4.84 -0.47 -23.78
N SER A 154 3.63 -0.21 -24.26
CA SER A 154 3.21 1.13 -24.67
C SER A 154 3.38 2.12 -23.52
N ARG A 155 4.09 3.22 -23.80
CA ARG A 155 4.25 4.43 -22.98
C ARG A 155 2.90 5.10 -22.69
N LYS A 156 2.04 4.47 -21.88
CA LYS A 156 0.81 5.02 -21.29
C LYS A 156 0.45 4.26 -20.00
N ALA A 157 1.39 4.17 -19.06
CA ALA A 157 1.13 3.71 -17.68
C ALA A 157 2.24 4.07 -16.65
N GLU A 158 3.36 4.69 -17.08
CA GLU A 158 4.55 4.86 -16.23
C GLU A 158 4.39 5.91 -15.10
N GLY A 159 3.38 6.79 -15.16
CA GLY A 159 3.15 7.80 -14.12
C GLY A 159 2.39 7.30 -12.88
N ASN A 160 1.60 6.23 -13.00
CA ASN A 160 0.68 5.82 -11.93
C ASN A 160 1.22 4.70 -11.02
N GLY A 161 2.13 3.86 -11.52
CA GLY A 161 2.75 2.79 -10.73
C GLY A 161 3.70 3.28 -9.65
N GLN A 162 4.56 4.27 -9.95
CA GLN A 162 5.45 4.88 -8.96
C GLN A 162 4.69 5.68 -7.90
N ALA A 163 3.64 6.40 -8.30
CA ALA A 163 2.83 7.19 -7.38
C ALA A 163 2.00 6.33 -6.41
N THR A 164 1.60 5.12 -6.81
CA THR A 164 0.90 4.18 -5.92
C THR A 164 1.86 3.42 -4.99
N GLU A 165 3.10 3.17 -5.41
CA GLU A 165 4.13 2.61 -4.53
C GLU A 165 4.48 3.58 -3.41
N HIS A 166 4.65 4.87 -3.73
CA HIS A 166 4.89 5.90 -2.71
C HIS A 166 3.73 6.02 -1.70
N ASP A 167 2.48 5.94 -2.17
CA ASP A 167 1.32 5.91 -1.26
C ASP A 167 1.37 4.70 -0.31
N ARG A 168 1.73 3.52 -0.84
CA ARG A 168 1.86 2.29 -0.03
C ARG A 168 2.96 2.43 1.01
N GLU A 169 4.11 3.00 0.65
CA GLU A 169 5.20 3.27 1.60
C GLU A 169 4.76 4.22 2.71
N LEU A 170 4.07 5.32 2.37
CA LEU A 170 3.54 6.26 3.36
C LEU A 170 2.53 5.59 4.30
N ILE A 171 1.64 4.75 3.78
CA ILE A 171 0.68 3.97 4.59
C ILE A 171 1.43 3.09 5.59
N GLU A 172 2.43 2.33 5.14
CA GLU A 172 3.19 1.42 6.01
C GLU A 172 4.04 2.18 7.05
N LEU A 173 4.65 3.30 6.66
CA LEU A 173 5.37 4.18 7.58
C LEU A 173 4.45 4.74 8.66
N GLU A 174 3.25 5.20 8.28
CA GLU A 174 2.31 5.78 9.22
C GLU A 174 1.70 4.71 10.14
N LEU A 175 1.36 3.52 9.63
CA LEU A 175 0.95 2.39 10.46
C LEU A 175 2.03 2.02 11.47
N ALA A 176 3.29 1.94 11.04
CA ALA A 176 4.42 1.68 11.94
C ALA A 176 4.58 2.79 12.99
N ARG A 177 4.42 4.06 12.61
CA ARG A 177 4.45 5.21 13.54
C ARG A 177 3.36 5.10 14.59
N GLN A 178 2.13 4.80 14.17
CA GLN A 178 1.00 4.61 15.08
C GLN A 178 1.31 3.48 16.06
N LEU A 179 1.71 2.29 15.60
CA LEU A 179 2.00 1.16 16.49
C LEU A 179 3.17 1.42 17.43
N ARG A 180 4.19 2.18 17.01
CA ARG A 180 5.41 2.41 17.80
C ARG A 180 5.13 3.13 19.13
N VAL A 181 4.13 4.01 19.17
CA VAL A 181 3.79 4.80 20.35
C VAL A 181 2.78 4.11 21.28
N ASP A 182 2.30 2.93 20.92
CA ASP A 182 1.31 2.19 21.70
C ASP A 182 1.95 1.41 22.86
N PRO A 183 1.22 1.20 23.96
CA PRO A 183 1.70 0.37 25.06
C PRO A 183 1.75 -1.11 24.63
N ASP A 184 2.74 -1.84 25.16
CA ASP A 184 3.04 -3.23 24.79
C ASP A 184 1.85 -4.20 24.77
N PRO A 185 0.91 -4.18 25.73
CA PRO A 185 -0.22 -5.12 25.75
C PRO A 185 -1.11 -5.08 24.51
N VAL A 186 -1.27 -3.91 23.88
CA VAL A 186 -2.08 -3.75 22.65
C VAL A 186 -1.22 -3.64 21.40
N ARG A 187 0.01 -3.17 21.54
CA ARG A 187 0.97 -3.05 20.44
C ARG A 187 1.39 -4.40 19.88
N LEU A 188 1.78 -5.35 20.74
CA LEU A 188 2.33 -6.63 20.28
C LEU A 188 1.31 -7.46 19.49
N PRO A 189 0.06 -7.65 19.93
CA PRO A 189 -0.93 -8.41 19.18
C PRO A 189 -1.26 -7.76 17.84
N MET A 190 -1.51 -6.44 17.82
CA MET A 190 -1.85 -5.73 16.59
C MET A 190 -0.67 -5.70 15.61
N ARG A 191 0.56 -5.49 16.09
CA ARG A 191 1.74 -5.53 15.23
C ARG A 191 1.85 -6.88 14.51
N ARG A 192 1.60 -8.00 15.18
CA ARG A 192 1.62 -9.34 14.53
C ARG A 192 0.59 -9.46 13.41
N LEU A 193 -0.59 -8.87 13.59
CA LEU A 193 -1.67 -8.85 12.60
C LEU A 193 -1.30 -7.97 11.40
N VAL A 194 -0.81 -6.75 11.66
CA VAL A 194 -0.34 -5.83 10.61
C VAL A 194 0.83 -6.44 9.82
N GLU A 195 1.82 -7.01 10.51
CA GLU A 195 2.98 -7.70 9.92
C GLU A 195 2.61 -9.04 9.25
N ALA A 196 1.39 -9.56 9.43
CA ALA A 196 0.91 -10.71 8.66
C ALA A 196 0.59 -10.33 7.20
N GLY A 197 0.76 -9.05 6.86
CA GLY A 197 0.56 -8.50 5.53
C GLY A 197 -0.91 -8.19 5.27
N GLY A 198 -1.22 -7.81 4.03
CA GLY A 198 -2.55 -7.43 3.58
C GLY A 198 -2.43 -6.67 2.26
N LYS A 199 -3.48 -6.65 1.44
CA LYS A 199 -3.45 -5.94 0.15
C LYS A 199 -3.49 -4.41 0.30
N ARG A 200 -3.81 -3.91 1.51
CA ARG A 200 -3.94 -2.48 1.86
C ARG A 200 -4.85 -1.71 0.91
N LEU A 201 -5.97 -2.33 0.49
CA LEU A 201 -6.85 -1.70 -0.50
C LEU A 201 -7.59 -0.48 0.06
N ARG A 202 -8.16 -0.59 1.27
CA ARG A 202 -8.88 0.51 1.93
C ARG A 202 -8.01 1.75 2.17
N PRO A 203 -6.81 1.64 2.76
CA PRO A 203 -5.94 2.80 2.94
C PRO A 203 -5.46 3.37 1.58
N LEU A 204 -5.21 2.53 0.57
CA LEU A 204 -4.88 3.03 -0.77
C LEU A 204 -6.02 3.85 -1.39
N LEU A 205 -7.28 3.45 -1.19
CA LEU A 205 -8.43 4.22 -1.63
C LEU A 205 -8.52 5.60 -0.95
N VAL A 206 -8.18 5.69 0.34
CA VAL A 206 -8.07 6.98 1.04
C VAL A 206 -7.04 7.87 0.36
N MET A 207 -5.83 7.35 0.11
CA MET A 207 -4.74 8.11 -0.53
C MET A 207 -5.13 8.61 -1.91
N LEU A 208 -5.72 7.74 -2.74
CA LEU A 208 -6.15 8.09 -4.09
C LEU A 208 -7.27 9.13 -4.09
N ALA A 209 -8.29 8.96 -3.24
CA ALA A 209 -9.41 9.91 -3.14
C ALA A 209 -8.96 11.28 -2.61
N ALA A 210 -7.98 11.31 -1.70
CA ALA A 210 -7.45 12.56 -1.15
C ALA A 210 -6.66 13.40 -2.15
N ARG A 211 -6.25 12.86 -3.30
CA ARG A 211 -5.54 13.61 -4.35
C ARG A 211 -6.46 14.55 -5.16
N LEU A 212 -7.77 14.35 -5.09
CA LEU A 212 -8.75 15.03 -5.93
C LEU A 212 -9.20 16.38 -5.39
N GLY A 213 -8.86 16.69 -4.14
CA GLY A 213 -9.24 17.95 -3.51
C GLY A 213 -8.10 18.97 -3.47
N PRO A 214 -8.44 20.28 -3.43
CA PRO A 214 -7.47 21.37 -3.45
C PRO A 214 -6.61 21.47 -2.18
N GLN A 215 -6.99 20.81 -1.09
CA GLN A 215 -6.25 20.77 0.18
C GLN A 215 -5.54 19.42 0.38
N HIS A 216 -5.06 18.81 -0.71
CA HIS A 216 -4.32 17.57 -0.63
C HIS A 216 -3.05 17.72 0.22
N ASP A 217 -2.92 16.86 1.23
CA ASP A 217 -1.74 16.69 2.07
C ASP A 217 -1.48 15.19 2.25
N PRO A 218 -0.38 14.65 1.67
CA PRO A 218 -0.06 13.23 1.73
C PRO A 218 0.08 12.67 3.15
N LEU A 219 0.59 13.46 4.11
CA LEU A 219 0.81 13.00 5.48
C LEU A 219 -0.51 12.92 6.24
N ARG A 220 -1.40 13.89 6.04
CA ARG A 220 -2.77 13.85 6.60
C ARG A 220 -3.57 12.72 5.99
N ALA A 221 -3.44 12.49 4.68
CA ALA A 221 -4.07 11.37 3.99
C ALA A 221 -3.55 10.03 4.52
N ALA A 222 -2.23 9.89 4.74
CA ALA A 222 -1.63 8.70 5.32
C ALA A 222 -2.13 8.44 6.75
N ALA A 223 -2.28 9.48 7.57
CA ALA A 223 -2.85 9.35 8.92
C ALA A 223 -4.30 8.85 8.91
N LEU A 224 -5.13 9.36 8.00
CA LEU A 224 -6.50 8.85 7.79
C LEU A 224 -6.49 7.41 7.26
N ALA A 225 -5.62 7.11 6.29
CA ALA A 225 -5.48 5.79 5.70
C ALA A 225 -5.09 4.75 6.77
N ALA A 226 -4.10 5.06 7.61
CA ALA A 226 -3.71 4.21 8.73
C ALA A 226 -4.84 4.04 9.74
N ALA A 227 -5.60 5.09 10.06
CA ALA A 227 -6.76 4.97 10.96
C ALA A 227 -7.85 4.04 10.37
N ILE A 228 -8.13 4.11 9.08
CA ILE A 228 -9.08 3.22 8.39
C ILE A 228 -8.60 1.76 8.42
N GLU A 229 -7.31 1.51 8.18
CA GLU A 229 -6.75 0.15 8.25
C GLU A 229 -6.73 -0.39 9.68
N LEU A 230 -6.45 0.45 10.70
CA LEU A 230 -6.54 0.05 12.11
C LEU A 230 -7.98 -0.24 12.55
N ILE A 231 -8.98 0.47 12.02
CA ILE A 231 -10.41 0.12 12.21
C ILE A 231 -10.67 -1.25 11.60
N HIS A 232 -10.20 -1.52 10.38
CA HIS A 232 -10.36 -2.83 9.75
C HIS A 232 -9.67 -3.94 10.55
N ASP A 233 -8.45 -3.73 11.01
CA ASP A 233 -7.73 -4.72 11.80
C ASP A 233 -8.41 -4.96 13.17
N ALA A 234 -8.98 -3.93 13.78
CA ALA A 234 -9.80 -4.07 14.99
C ALA A 234 -11.04 -4.95 14.74
N THR A 235 -11.74 -4.77 13.61
CA THR A 235 -12.90 -5.62 13.26
C THR A 235 -12.45 -7.07 13.05
N LEU A 236 -11.28 -7.30 12.44
CA LEU A 236 -10.73 -8.66 12.29
C LEU A 236 -10.42 -9.33 13.63
N VAL A 237 -9.88 -8.58 14.60
CA VAL A 237 -9.62 -9.11 15.95
C VAL A 237 -10.92 -9.51 16.65
N HIS A 238 -11.97 -8.68 16.53
CA HIS A 238 -13.29 -8.99 17.07
C HIS A 238 -13.97 -10.15 16.35
N ASP A 239 -13.91 -10.19 15.02
CA ASP A 239 -14.44 -11.30 14.20
C ASP A 239 -13.76 -12.62 14.59
N ASP A 240 -12.41 -12.66 14.67
CA ASP A 240 -11.66 -13.86 15.07
C ASP A 240 -12.08 -14.39 16.44
N TYR A 241 -12.43 -13.49 17.37
CA TYR A 241 -12.95 -13.85 18.68
C TYR A 241 -14.36 -14.44 18.60
N VAL A 242 -15.26 -13.79 17.85
CA VAL A 242 -16.66 -14.24 17.66
C VAL A 242 -16.69 -15.60 16.95
N ASP A 243 -15.86 -15.78 15.92
CA ASP A 243 -15.76 -16.97 15.09
C ASP A 243 -14.97 -18.10 15.74
N ARG A 244 -14.26 -17.81 16.85
CA ARG A 244 -13.35 -18.73 17.52
C ARG A 244 -12.27 -19.28 16.58
N ALA A 245 -11.84 -18.44 15.62
CA ALA A 245 -10.85 -18.81 14.62
C ALA A 245 -9.46 -18.98 15.28
N PRO A 246 -8.80 -20.15 15.14
CA PRO A 246 -7.49 -20.37 15.74
C PRO A 246 -6.36 -19.69 14.95
N PHE A 247 -6.53 -19.50 13.64
CA PHE A 247 -5.51 -18.96 12.75
C PHE A 247 -6.07 -17.92 11.76
N ARG A 248 -5.26 -16.92 11.43
CA ARG A 248 -5.48 -15.96 10.34
C ARG A 248 -4.17 -15.72 9.61
N ARG A 249 -4.19 -15.79 8.27
CA ARG A 249 -2.99 -15.62 7.40
C ARG A 249 -1.79 -16.47 7.86
N GLY A 250 -2.05 -17.71 8.27
CA GLY A 250 -1.02 -18.66 8.74
C GLY A 250 -0.44 -18.37 10.14
N ARG A 251 -0.99 -17.41 10.89
CA ARG A 251 -0.57 -17.07 12.26
C ARG A 251 -1.71 -17.25 13.24
N ALA A 252 -1.40 -17.51 14.52
CA ALA A 252 -2.41 -17.57 15.56
C ALA A 252 -3.15 -16.23 15.69
N THR A 253 -4.47 -16.28 15.82
CA THR A 253 -5.28 -15.07 16.05
C THR A 253 -4.98 -14.48 17.43
N VAL A 254 -5.35 -13.21 17.64
CA VAL A 254 -5.18 -12.56 18.95
C VAL A 254 -5.94 -13.33 20.04
N ALA A 255 -7.16 -13.79 19.74
CA ALA A 255 -7.95 -14.59 20.65
C ALA A 255 -7.29 -15.93 21.01
N ALA A 256 -6.65 -16.60 20.03
CA ALA A 256 -5.94 -17.86 20.27
C ALA A 256 -4.63 -17.67 21.05
N ALA A 257 -3.91 -16.57 20.81
CA ALA A 257 -2.60 -16.31 21.41
C ALA A 257 -2.69 -15.69 22.82
N GLU A 258 -3.59 -14.73 23.01
CA GLU A 258 -3.67 -13.89 24.22
C GLU A 258 -4.97 -14.11 25.02
N GLY A 259 -5.93 -14.84 24.46
CA GLY A 259 -7.22 -15.14 25.07
C GLY A 259 -8.34 -14.14 24.71
N ALA A 260 -9.58 -14.59 24.91
CA ALA A 260 -10.80 -13.87 24.57
C ALA A 260 -10.86 -12.43 25.13
N SER A 261 -10.62 -12.26 26.44
CA SER A 261 -10.71 -10.96 27.09
C SER A 261 -9.69 -9.95 26.56
N GLN A 262 -8.49 -10.43 26.19
CA GLN A 262 -7.47 -9.58 25.58
C GLN A 262 -7.83 -9.21 24.15
N ALA A 263 -8.39 -10.14 23.35
CA ALA A 263 -8.83 -9.83 21.99
C ALA A 263 -9.87 -8.71 21.96
N VAL A 264 -10.89 -8.77 22.83
CA VAL A 264 -11.90 -7.71 22.95
C VAL A 264 -11.24 -6.37 23.29
N ALA A 265 -10.37 -6.34 24.31
CA ALA A 265 -9.70 -5.12 24.75
C ALA A 265 -8.76 -4.53 23.67
N VAL A 266 -8.07 -5.37 22.90
CA VAL A 266 -7.22 -4.94 21.77
C VAL A 266 -8.08 -4.30 20.69
N GLY A 267 -9.18 -4.94 20.27
CA GLY A 267 -10.07 -4.34 19.27
C GLY A 267 -10.67 -3.02 19.73
N ASP A 268 -11.15 -2.94 20.98
CA ASP A 268 -11.70 -1.72 21.58
C ASP A 268 -10.67 -0.57 21.61
N TYR A 269 -9.42 -0.90 21.98
CA TYR A 269 -8.33 0.07 21.98
C TYR A 269 -8.09 0.66 20.59
N TYR A 270 -8.03 -0.17 19.54
CA TYR A 270 -7.76 0.31 18.19
C TYR A 270 -8.97 1.03 17.56
N PHE A 271 -10.20 0.72 17.95
CA PHE A 271 -11.34 1.58 17.65
C PHE A 271 -11.18 2.97 18.29
N ALA A 272 -10.93 3.03 19.61
CA ALA A 272 -10.77 4.29 20.32
C ALA A 272 -9.59 5.12 19.77
N LYS A 273 -8.46 4.47 19.52
CA LYS A 273 -7.26 5.09 18.95
C LYS A 273 -7.53 5.65 17.54
N SER A 274 -8.15 4.86 16.66
CA SER A 274 -8.43 5.31 15.30
C SER A 274 -9.36 6.51 15.29
N THR A 275 -10.40 6.50 16.13
CA THR A 275 -11.30 7.66 16.31
C THR A 275 -10.55 8.89 16.83
N ARG A 276 -9.59 8.73 17.76
CA ARG A 276 -8.71 9.84 18.20
C ARG A 276 -7.88 10.40 17.05
N VAL A 277 -7.21 9.55 16.27
CA VAL A 277 -6.41 9.96 15.10
C VAL A 277 -7.28 10.72 14.11
N ILE A 278 -8.48 10.23 13.82
CA ILE A 278 -9.45 10.88 12.93
C ILE A 278 -9.87 12.25 13.48
N ALA A 279 -10.18 12.34 14.77
CA ALA A 279 -10.56 13.61 15.41
C ALA A 279 -9.43 14.65 15.36
N GLU A 280 -8.18 14.23 15.53
CA GLU A 280 -6.99 15.09 15.46
C GLU A 280 -6.75 15.69 14.06
N LEU A 281 -7.30 15.09 12.99
CA LEU A 281 -7.30 15.69 11.66
C LEU A 281 -8.14 16.97 11.60
N GLY A 282 -9.08 17.17 12.53
CA GLY A 282 -9.86 18.40 12.63
C GLY A 282 -10.84 18.63 11.48
N ASN A 283 -11.29 17.56 10.80
CA ASN A 283 -12.31 17.63 9.75
C ASN A 283 -13.59 16.92 10.22
N PRO A 284 -14.65 17.66 10.62
CA PRO A 284 -15.88 17.07 11.14
C PRO A 284 -16.61 16.14 10.16
N GLU A 285 -16.56 16.42 8.85
CA GLU A 285 -17.21 15.60 7.83
C GLU A 285 -16.55 14.22 7.72
N VAL A 286 -15.21 14.19 7.80
CA VAL A 286 -14.43 12.93 7.86
C VAL A 286 -14.81 12.15 9.12
N THR A 287 -14.83 12.81 10.29
CA THR A 287 -15.21 12.18 11.56
C THR A 287 -16.61 11.57 11.49
N SER A 288 -17.60 12.33 11.01
CA SER A 288 -18.98 11.86 10.87
C SER A 288 -19.09 10.69 9.88
N THR A 289 -18.40 10.76 8.74
CA THR A 289 -18.42 9.70 7.72
C THR A 289 -17.86 8.39 8.27
N VAL A 290 -16.70 8.42 8.93
CA VAL A 290 -16.09 7.21 9.48
C VAL A 290 -16.88 6.68 10.67
N ALA A 291 -17.41 7.54 11.54
CA ALA A 291 -18.25 7.12 12.66
C ALA A 291 -19.53 6.41 12.20
N ALA A 292 -20.22 6.94 11.18
CA ALA A 292 -21.41 6.30 10.60
C ALA A 292 -21.09 4.93 9.98
N ALA A 293 -19.93 4.79 9.35
CA ALA A 293 -19.47 3.51 8.82
C ALA A 293 -19.16 2.51 9.94
N MET A 294 -18.50 2.93 11.02
CA MET A 294 -18.27 2.08 12.20
C MET A 294 -19.58 1.60 12.82
N GLU A 295 -20.57 2.49 12.98
CA GLU A 295 -21.90 2.12 13.47
C GLU A 295 -22.56 1.07 12.56
N THR A 296 -22.50 1.28 11.24
CA THR A 296 -23.05 0.35 10.24
C THR A 296 -22.37 -1.03 10.30
N ILE A 297 -21.05 -1.07 10.45
CA ILE A 297 -20.28 -2.33 10.58
C ILE A 297 -20.73 -3.09 11.82
N CYS A 298 -20.79 -2.42 12.98
CA CYS A 298 -21.20 -3.05 14.24
C CYS A 298 -22.62 -3.62 14.15
N LEU A 299 -23.58 -2.87 13.60
CA LEU A 299 -24.96 -3.35 13.41
C LEU A 299 -24.99 -4.58 12.49
N SER A 300 -24.22 -4.54 11.39
CA SER A 300 -24.20 -5.63 10.41
C SER A 300 -23.52 -6.89 10.95
N GLN A 301 -22.50 -6.75 11.81
CA GLN A 301 -21.90 -7.87 12.53
C GLN A 301 -22.89 -8.53 13.49
N MET A 302 -23.75 -7.76 14.16
CA MET A 302 -24.81 -8.32 15.01
C MET A 302 -25.86 -9.08 14.20
N ASP A 303 -26.25 -8.54 13.05
CA ASP A 303 -27.18 -9.21 12.13
C ASP A 303 -26.57 -10.49 11.54
N ASP A 304 -25.31 -10.47 11.13
CA ASP A 304 -24.54 -11.64 10.65
C ASP A 304 -24.58 -12.78 11.68
N VAL A 305 -24.26 -12.50 12.94
CA VAL A 305 -24.31 -13.50 14.03
C VAL A 305 -25.72 -14.03 14.25
N ARG A 306 -26.77 -13.19 14.20
CA ARG A 306 -28.17 -13.61 14.37
C ARG A 306 -28.62 -14.55 13.26
N LEU A 307 -28.10 -14.39 12.05
CA LEU A 307 -28.50 -15.15 10.88
C LEU A 307 -27.75 -16.47 10.72
N ARG A 308 -26.73 -16.75 11.55
CA ARG A 308 -25.96 -18.00 11.47
C ARG A 308 -26.85 -19.23 11.59
N GLY A 309 -26.71 -20.13 10.62
CA GLY A 309 -27.49 -21.37 10.54
C GLY A 309 -28.94 -21.19 10.06
N LEU A 310 -29.38 -19.97 9.73
CA LEU A 310 -30.69 -19.74 9.12
C LEU A 310 -30.61 -19.95 7.60
N TYR A 311 -30.34 -21.18 7.21
CA TYR A 311 -30.27 -21.61 5.82
C TYR A 311 -31.66 -21.70 5.16
N PRO A 312 -31.76 -21.54 3.83
CA PRO A 312 -30.68 -21.30 2.88
C PRO A 312 -30.13 -19.87 2.87
N GLY A 313 -30.79 -18.94 3.56
CA GLY A 313 -30.52 -17.51 3.46
C GLY A 313 -31.40 -16.83 2.40
N ASP A 314 -31.24 -15.52 2.28
CA ASP A 314 -31.92 -14.67 1.30
C ASP A 314 -30.89 -13.73 0.66
N TYR A 315 -31.04 -13.49 -0.65
CA TYR A 315 -30.09 -12.67 -1.42
C TYR A 315 -30.05 -11.22 -0.94
N ASP A 316 -31.21 -10.61 -0.68
CA ASP A 316 -31.30 -9.21 -0.27
C ASP A 316 -30.73 -9.04 1.15
N VAL A 317 -31.01 -10.00 2.03
CA VAL A 317 -30.43 -10.04 3.38
C VAL A 317 -28.91 -10.22 3.33
N TYR A 318 -28.40 -11.15 2.52
CA TYR A 318 -26.96 -11.30 2.28
C TYR A 318 -26.34 -9.99 1.81
N LEU A 319 -26.94 -9.34 0.81
CA LEU A 319 -26.42 -8.10 0.25
C LEU A 319 -26.42 -6.96 1.28
N GLN A 320 -27.42 -6.90 2.17
CA GLN A 320 -27.46 -5.94 3.28
C GLN A 320 -26.29 -6.16 4.26
N ILE A 321 -26.01 -7.41 4.65
CA ILE A 321 -24.89 -7.73 5.53
C ILE A 321 -23.57 -7.37 4.87
N VAL A 322 -23.35 -7.76 3.62
CA VAL A 322 -22.11 -7.46 2.88
C VAL A 322 -21.90 -5.96 2.74
N ARG A 323 -22.96 -5.22 2.42
CA ARG A 323 -22.92 -3.75 2.34
C ARG A 323 -22.45 -3.15 3.64
N GLY A 324 -22.99 -3.59 4.78
CA GLY A 324 -22.64 -2.98 6.06
C GLY A 324 -21.36 -3.50 6.70
N LYS A 325 -21.09 -4.80 6.68
CA LYS A 325 -19.90 -5.44 7.28
C LYS A 325 -18.63 -5.14 6.48
N THR A 326 -18.71 -5.15 5.14
CA THR A 326 -17.54 -5.02 4.26
C THR A 326 -17.54 -3.71 3.48
N ALA A 327 -18.61 -3.41 2.76
CA ALA A 327 -18.61 -2.29 1.80
C ALA A 327 -18.64 -0.90 2.45
N ALA A 328 -19.26 -0.77 3.63
CA ALA A 328 -19.37 0.49 4.35
C ALA A 328 -18.00 1.14 4.61
N LEU A 329 -16.99 0.34 4.97
CA LEU A 329 -15.65 0.86 5.20
C LEU A 329 -14.92 1.23 3.89
N PHE A 330 -15.20 0.54 2.78
CA PHE A 330 -14.69 0.92 1.45
C PHE A 330 -15.30 2.26 0.99
N ALA A 331 -16.62 2.42 1.12
CA ALA A 331 -17.33 3.64 0.80
C ALA A 331 -16.82 4.81 1.67
N ALA A 332 -16.67 4.58 2.98
CA ALA A 332 -16.14 5.57 3.90
C ALA A 332 -14.69 5.95 3.59
N ALA A 333 -13.82 5.00 3.26
CA ALA A 333 -12.44 5.28 2.86
C ALA A 333 -12.38 6.24 1.66
N CYS A 334 -13.19 5.97 0.63
CA CYS A 334 -13.25 6.82 -0.57
C CYS A 334 -13.81 8.21 -0.25
N ARG A 335 -14.94 8.28 0.46
CA ARG A 335 -15.61 9.54 0.82
C ARG A 335 -14.74 10.39 1.75
N ALA A 336 -14.17 9.79 2.78
CA ALA A 336 -13.36 10.48 3.78
C ALA A 336 -12.06 11.02 3.19
N GLY A 337 -11.41 10.28 2.28
CA GLY A 337 -10.24 10.79 1.55
C GLY A 337 -10.58 12.06 0.74
N ALA A 338 -11.67 12.01 -0.02
CA ALA A 338 -12.16 13.16 -0.79
C ALA A 338 -12.51 14.37 0.10
N GLN A 339 -13.23 14.14 1.21
CA GLN A 339 -13.59 15.17 2.18
C GLN A 339 -12.38 15.79 2.88
N LEU A 340 -11.37 14.98 3.21
CA LEU A 340 -10.15 15.44 3.88
C LEU A 340 -9.42 16.50 3.06
N SER A 341 -9.42 16.34 1.73
CA SER A 341 -8.78 17.25 0.78
C SER A 341 -9.71 18.34 0.25
N ARG A 342 -10.96 18.41 0.73
CA ARG A 342 -12.01 19.36 0.27
C ARG A 342 -12.38 19.22 -1.20
N ALA A 343 -12.39 17.99 -1.72
CA ALA A 343 -12.98 17.72 -3.04
C ALA A 343 -14.49 18.07 -3.05
N PRO A 344 -15.10 18.38 -4.21
CA PRO A 344 -16.53 18.68 -4.30
C PRO A 344 -17.41 17.57 -3.74
N ASP A 345 -18.55 17.90 -3.12
CA ASP A 345 -19.45 16.91 -2.51
C ASP A 345 -19.93 15.84 -3.51
N GLU A 346 -20.25 16.26 -4.74
CA GLU A 346 -20.63 15.32 -5.81
C GLU A 346 -19.51 14.31 -6.11
N MET A 347 -18.24 14.74 -6.08
CA MET A 347 -17.08 13.87 -6.23
C MET A 347 -17.01 12.87 -5.08
N ALA A 348 -17.14 13.36 -3.84
CA ALA A 348 -17.09 12.53 -2.65
C ALA A 348 -18.23 11.49 -2.61
N ASP A 349 -19.44 11.87 -3.03
CA ASP A 349 -20.60 10.97 -3.14
C ASP A 349 -20.37 9.87 -4.19
N ARG A 350 -19.83 10.23 -5.36
CA ARG A 350 -19.54 9.28 -6.45
C ARG A 350 -18.44 8.30 -6.07
N LEU A 351 -17.41 8.78 -5.39
CA LEU A 351 -16.36 7.94 -4.83
C LEU A 351 -16.88 7.02 -3.73
N ALA A 352 -17.83 7.49 -2.91
CA ALA A 352 -18.52 6.64 -1.93
C ALA A 352 -19.31 5.52 -2.62
N SER A 353 -20.07 5.83 -3.67
CA SER A 353 -20.81 4.83 -4.46
C SER A 353 -19.88 3.84 -5.16
N PHE A 354 -18.74 4.30 -5.69
CA PHE A 354 -17.68 3.44 -6.20
C PHE A 354 -17.17 2.47 -5.11
N GLY A 355 -16.83 3.01 -3.93
CA GLY A 355 -16.32 2.20 -2.80
C GLY A 355 -17.34 1.18 -2.30
N ASP A 356 -18.62 1.53 -2.23
CA ASP A 356 -19.71 0.62 -1.86
C ASP A 356 -19.81 -0.57 -2.84
N MET A 357 -19.91 -0.29 -4.14
CA MET A 357 -20.00 -1.35 -5.16
C MET A 357 -18.73 -2.20 -5.23
N LEU A 358 -17.55 -1.58 -5.09
CA LEU A 358 -16.27 -2.28 -5.02
C LEU A 358 -16.18 -3.20 -3.81
N GLY A 359 -16.67 -2.75 -2.65
CA GLY A 359 -16.68 -3.53 -1.42
C GLY A 359 -17.60 -4.75 -1.49
N ILE A 360 -18.74 -4.64 -2.18
CA ILE A 360 -19.64 -5.77 -2.46
C ILE A 360 -18.94 -6.77 -3.38
N ALA A 361 -18.38 -6.30 -4.50
CA ALA A 361 -17.63 -7.16 -5.43
C ALA A 361 -16.46 -7.86 -4.74
N PHE A 362 -15.76 -7.15 -3.84
CA PHE A 362 -14.67 -7.69 -3.04
C PHE A 362 -15.12 -8.85 -2.16
N GLN A 363 -16.25 -8.71 -1.47
CA GLN A 363 -16.76 -9.77 -0.59
C GLN A 363 -17.23 -10.98 -1.40
N MET A 364 -17.96 -10.78 -2.49
CA MET A 364 -18.38 -11.88 -3.37
C MET A 364 -17.17 -12.65 -3.93
N ALA A 365 -16.10 -11.94 -4.29
CA ALA A 365 -14.85 -12.58 -4.72
C ALA A 365 -14.13 -13.30 -3.57
N ASP A 366 -14.29 -12.87 -2.31
CA ASP A 366 -13.76 -13.54 -1.13
C ASP A 366 -14.55 -14.82 -0.81
N ASP A 367 -15.88 -14.79 -0.91
CA ASP A 367 -16.76 -15.94 -0.73
C ASP A 367 -16.44 -17.04 -1.75
N LEU A 368 -16.06 -16.69 -2.98
CA LEU A 368 -15.58 -17.64 -3.99
C LEU A 368 -14.26 -18.33 -3.58
N LEU A 369 -13.39 -17.63 -2.87
CA LEU A 369 -12.11 -18.19 -2.44
C LEU A 369 -12.30 -19.30 -1.40
N ASP A 370 -13.37 -19.28 -0.59
CA ASP A 370 -13.64 -20.34 0.41
C ASP A 370 -13.86 -21.73 -0.21
N TYR A 371 -14.19 -21.76 -1.51
CA TYR A 371 -14.38 -22.97 -2.31
C TYR A 371 -13.18 -23.30 -3.22
N SER A 372 -12.08 -22.55 -3.12
CA SER A 372 -10.86 -22.77 -3.91
C SER A 372 -9.77 -23.49 -3.09
N ASP A 373 -9.02 -24.39 -3.74
CA ASP A 373 -7.89 -25.09 -3.11
C ASP A 373 -6.69 -24.16 -2.79
N THR A 374 -6.68 -22.95 -3.34
CA THR A 374 -5.60 -21.96 -3.23
C THR A 374 -5.79 -20.95 -2.11
N SER A 375 -6.88 -21.04 -1.34
CA SER A 375 -7.26 -20.03 -0.33
C SER A 375 -6.36 -19.99 0.91
N GLY A 376 -5.58 -21.04 1.14
CA GLY A 376 -4.73 -21.20 2.34
C GLY A 376 -5.51 -21.38 3.64
N LYS A 377 -6.84 -21.50 3.59
CA LYS A 377 -7.74 -21.85 4.70
C LYS A 377 -8.24 -23.30 4.55
N PRO A 378 -8.69 -23.95 5.64
CA PRO A 378 -9.44 -25.20 5.54
C PRO A 378 -10.71 -24.95 4.71
N ARG A 379 -10.99 -25.79 3.71
CA ARG A 379 -12.18 -25.64 2.86
C ARG A 379 -13.47 -25.71 3.68
N GLY A 380 -14.45 -24.87 3.35
CA GLY A 380 -15.78 -24.84 3.98
C GLY A 380 -15.75 -24.33 5.41
N GLN A 381 -14.91 -23.33 5.68
CA GLN A 381 -14.88 -22.66 6.98
C GLN A 381 -16.23 -21.97 7.23
N ASP A 382 -16.81 -21.32 6.22
CA ASP A 382 -18.09 -20.62 6.33
C ASP A 382 -19.21 -21.58 6.78
N ILE A 383 -19.23 -22.80 6.23
CA ILE A 383 -20.24 -23.81 6.58
C ILE A 383 -20.06 -24.29 8.04
N ARG A 384 -18.81 -24.45 8.52
CA ARG A 384 -18.52 -24.80 9.92
C ARG A 384 -18.95 -23.71 10.89
N GLU A 385 -18.70 -22.45 10.52
CA GLU A 385 -19.09 -21.27 11.30
C GLU A 385 -20.59 -20.95 11.14
N ARG A 386 -21.28 -21.66 10.26
CA ARG A 386 -22.69 -21.50 9.89
C ARG A 386 -23.02 -20.15 9.27
N VAL A 387 -22.04 -19.54 8.62
CA VAL A 387 -22.18 -18.30 7.89
C VAL A 387 -23.00 -18.56 6.62
N VAL A 388 -23.94 -17.67 6.35
CA VAL A 388 -24.76 -17.72 5.14
C VAL A 388 -23.99 -17.00 4.03
N SER A 389 -23.40 -17.76 3.10
CA SER A 389 -22.65 -17.22 1.96
C SER A 389 -23.42 -17.37 0.63
N LEU A 390 -23.12 -16.50 -0.33
CA LEU A 390 -23.85 -16.45 -1.59
C LEU A 390 -23.71 -17.73 -2.45
N PRO A 391 -22.54 -18.40 -2.52
CA PRO A 391 -22.45 -19.70 -3.19
C PRO A 391 -23.43 -20.73 -2.62
N LEU A 392 -23.65 -20.71 -1.30
CA LEU A 392 -24.56 -21.65 -0.65
C LEU A 392 -26.02 -21.32 -0.94
N ILE A 393 -26.39 -20.03 -0.91
CA ILE A 393 -27.73 -19.57 -1.31
C ILE A 393 -28.04 -20.08 -2.72
N TYR A 394 -27.17 -19.82 -3.69
CA TYR A 394 -27.39 -20.25 -5.08
C TYR A 394 -27.37 -21.76 -5.27
N ALA A 395 -26.53 -22.50 -4.56
CA ALA A 395 -26.54 -23.95 -4.62
C ALA A 395 -27.86 -24.53 -4.08
N THR A 396 -28.50 -23.88 -3.11
CA THR A 396 -29.81 -24.31 -2.64
C THR A 396 -30.93 -24.02 -3.66
N GLU A 397 -30.81 -22.96 -4.46
CA GLU A 397 -31.77 -22.62 -5.52
C GLU A 397 -31.66 -23.56 -6.74
N ASP A 398 -30.53 -24.25 -6.89
CA ASP A 398 -30.30 -25.19 -7.99
C ASP A 398 -31.32 -26.35 -7.98
N ALA A 399 -31.83 -26.70 -9.17
CA ALA A 399 -32.87 -27.69 -9.33
C ALA A 399 -32.39 -29.13 -9.05
N GLU A 400 -31.12 -29.43 -9.33
CA GLU A 400 -30.54 -30.77 -9.21
C GLU A 400 -29.93 -30.97 -7.82
N VAL A 401 -29.06 -30.07 -7.37
CA VAL A 401 -28.34 -30.24 -6.10
C VAL A 401 -29.09 -29.64 -4.90
N GLY A 402 -29.95 -28.64 -5.12
CA GLY A 402 -30.57 -27.85 -4.06
C GLY A 402 -31.38 -28.64 -3.02
N PRO A 403 -32.19 -29.65 -3.40
CA PRO A 403 -32.88 -30.50 -2.42
C PRO A 403 -31.93 -31.19 -1.45
N ARG A 404 -30.79 -31.71 -1.94
CA ARG A 404 -29.80 -32.39 -1.11
C ARG A 404 -29.01 -31.42 -0.24
N VAL A 405 -28.62 -30.26 -0.79
CA VAL A 405 -27.94 -29.21 -0.02
C VAL A 405 -28.81 -28.74 1.15
N ARG A 406 -30.11 -28.49 0.91
CA ARG A 406 -31.07 -28.12 1.98
C ARG A 406 -31.22 -29.20 3.04
N GLU A 407 -31.26 -30.47 2.64
CA GLU A 407 -31.34 -31.59 3.59
C GLU A 407 -30.14 -31.61 4.53
N LEU A 408 -28.92 -31.50 3.97
CA LEU A 408 -27.67 -31.50 4.75
C LEU A 408 -27.57 -30.29 5.69
N LEU A 409 -28.07 -29.13 5.26
CA LEU A 409 -28.08 -27.89 6.05
C LEU A 409 -29.18 -27.84 7.13
N SER A 410 -30.20 -28.70 7.07
CA SER A 410 -31.36 -28.66 7.99
C SER A 410 -31.03 -28.99 9.45
N GLY A 411 -29.80 -29.44 9.75
CA GLY A 411 -29.33 -29.79 11.08
C GLY A 411 -27.98 -29.17 11.42
N SER A 412 -27.14 -29.95 12.11
CA SER A 412 -25.73 -29.61 12.35
C SER A 412 -24.89 -30.48 11.42
N PRO A 413 -24.40 -29.95 10.28
CA PRO A 413 -23.62 -30.74 9.33
C PRO A 413 -22.41 -31.38 10.03
N SER A 414 -22.23 -32.68 9.83
CA SER A 414 -20.98 -33.36 10.16
C SER A 414 -19.87 -32.95 9.19
N GLU A 415 -18.62 -33.29 9.49
CA GLU A 415 -17.49 -33.03 8.58
C GLU A 415 -17.72 -33.65 7.18
N ASN A 416 -18.29 -34.87 7.13
CA ASN A 416 -18.63 -35.52 5.87
C ASN A 416 -19.79 -34.81 5.13
N ASP A 417 -20.73 -34.22 5.87
CA ASP A 417 -21.81 -33.43 5.26
C ASP A 417 -21.26 -32.12 4.68
N ILE A 418 -20.29 -31.48 5.36
CA ILE A 418 -19.61 -30.26 4.88
C ILE A 418 -18.87 -30.54 3.58
N ASP A 419 -18.09 -31.63 3.52
CA ASP A 419 -17.39 -32.04 2.30
C ASP A 419 -18.39 -32.31 1.16
N GLN A 420 -19.49 -33.02 1.46
CA GLN A 420 -20.54 -33.27 0.48
C GLN A 420 -21.22 -31.97 0.00
N ILE A 421 -21.50 -31.02 0.89
CA ILE A 421 -22.08 -29.71 0.51
C ILE A 421 -21.12 -28.98 -0.43
N GLN A 422 -19.81 -28.95 -0.14
CA GLN A 422 -18.84 -28.31 -1.02
C GLN A 422 -18.82 -28.93 -2.42
N ASP A 423 -18.79 -30.26 -2.50
CA ASP A 423 -18.82 -30.98 -3.78
C ASP A 423 -20.07 -30.64 -4.59
N LEU A 424 -21.22 -30.54 -3.93
CA LEU A 424 -22.49 -30.13 -4.56
C LEU A 424 -22.46 -28.67 -5.02
N VAL A 425 -21.90 -27.75 -4.22
CA VAL A 425 -21.75 -26.33 -4.61
C VAL A 425 -20.83 -26.22 -5.83
N MET A 426 -19.69 -26.92 -5.84
CA MET A 426 -18.74 -26.92 -6.96
C MET A 426 -19.31 -27.58 -8.23
N ALA A 427 -20.16 -28.60 -8.09
CA ALA A 427 -20.82 -29.26 -9.21
C ALA A 427 -21.99 -28.46 -9.80
N SER A 428 -22.49 -27.45 -9.08
CA SER A 428 -23.58 -26.58 -9.51
C SER A 428 -23.12 -25.36 -10.30
N GLY A 429 -24.06 -24.59 -10.85
CA GLY A 429 -23.79 -23.28 -11.45
C GLY A 429 -23.58 -22.13 -10.45
N ALA A 430 -23.57 -22.41 -9.14
CA ALA A 430 -23.58 -21.37 -8.10
C ALA A 430 -22.33 -20.47 -8.14
N LEU A 431 -21.13 -21.06 -8.20
CA LEU A 431 -19.86 -20.30 -8.21
C LEU A 431 -19.75 -19.39 -9.44
N ASP A 432 -20.18 -19.87 -10.60
CA ASP A 432 -20.18 -19.07 -11.82
C ASP A 432 -21.14 -17.88 -11.72
N ARG A 433 -22.32 -18.08 -11.11
CA ARG A 433 -23.30 -17.02 -10.88
C ARG A 433 -22.76 -15.96 -9.91
N VAL A 434 -22.17 -16.36 -8.78
CA VAL A 434 -21.50 -15.42 -7.85
C VAL A 434 -20.38 -14.64 -8.57
N GLY A 435 -19.59 -15.31 -9.41
CA GLY A 435 -18.55 -14.64 -10.20
C GLY A 435 -19.10 -13.65 -11.23
N GLN A 436 -20.28 -13.90 -11.80
CA GLN A 436 -20.97 -12.94 -12.67
C GLN A 436 -21.47 -11.73 -11.88
N ASP A 437 -22.07 -11.95 -10.71
CA ASP A 437 -22.55 -10.85 -9.86
C ASP A 437 -21.39 -9.97 -9.37
N ALA A 438 -20.29 -10.56 -8.93
CA ALA A 438 -19.09 -9.82 -8.52
C ALA A 438 -18.57 -8.91 -9.65
N ARG A 439 -18.50 -9.44 -10.89
CA ARG A 439 -18.13 -8.66 -12.08
C ARG A 439 -19.13 -7.54 -12.40
N GLN A 440 -20.43 -7.80 -12.23
CA GLN A 440 -21.47 -6.80 -12.44
C GLN A 440 -21.37 -5.64 -11.44
N PHE A 441 -21.09 -5.95 -10.16
CA PHE A 441 -20.83 -4.94 -9.14
C PHE A 441 -19.55 -4.13 -9.44
N ALA A 442 -18.46 -4.79 -9.86
CA ALA A 442 -17.24 -4.09 -10.27
C ALA A 442 -17.45 -3.19 -11.49
N ALA A 443 -18.20 -3.64 -12.50
CA ALA A 443 -18.58 -2.82 -13.65
C ALA A 443 -19.44 -1.61 -13.24
N THR A 444 -20.37 -1.81 -12.30
CA THR A 444 -21.19 -0.71 -11.75
C THR A 444 -20.32 0.29 -10.98
N ALA A 445 -19.33 -0.18 -10.21
CA ALA A 445 -18.36 0.68 -9.55
C ALA A 445 -17.61 1.55 -10.58
N ILE A 446 -17.07 0.94 -11.64
CA ILE A 446 -16.36 1.65 -12.71
C ILE A 446 -17.25 2.72 -13.37
N ALA A 447 -18.53 2.41 -13.61
CA ALA A 447 -19.49 3.35 -14.19
C ALA A 447 -19.75 4.58 -13.29
N GLU A 448 -19.63 4.47 -11.96
CA GLU A 448 -19.70 5.64 -11.07
C GLU A 448 -18.51 6.59 -11.27
N LEU A 449 -17.32 6.06 -11.59
CA LEU A 449 -16.15 6.88 -11.88
C LEU A 449 -16.33 7.69 -13.17
N GLU A 450 -17.02 7.17 -14.18
CA GLU A 450 -17.30 7.85 -15.47
C GLU A 450 -18.07 9.16 -15.32
N ARG A 451 -18.77 9.34 -14.19
CA ARG A 451 -19.63 10.50 -13.93
C ARG A 451 -18.88 11.72 -13.36
N VAL A 452 -17.60 11.58 -13.07
CA VAL A 452 -16.78 12.61 -12.43
C VAL A 452 -15.39 12.72 -13.05
N GLU A 453 -14.77 13.89 -12.99
CA GLU A 453 -13.40 14.11 -13.48
C GLU A 453 -12.37 13.70 -12.43
N LEU A 454 -11.55 12.69 -12.76
CA LEU A 454 -10.61 12.04 -11.84
C LEU A 454 -9.19 12.15 -12.39
N ASP A 455 -8.71 13.40 -12.50
CA ASP A 455 -7.43 13.77 -13.12
C ASP A 455 -6.31 12.81 -12.72
N GLY A 456 -5.79 12.07 -13.71
CA GLY A 456 -4.67 11.14 -13.56
C GLY A 456 -4.97 9.82 -12.84
N ILE A 457 -5.95 9.76 -11.92
CA ILE A 457 -6.17 8.58 -11.06
C ILE A 457 -7.21 7.58 -11.57
N ARG A 458 -8.07 7.96 -12.53
CA ARG A 458 -9.12 7.07 -13.08
C ARG A 458 -8.59 5.68 -13.48
N PRO A 459 -7.50 5.57 -14.27
CA PRO A 459 -7.00 4.25 -14.68
C PRO A 459 -6.63 3.36 -13.48
N VAL A 460 -6.07 3.95 -12.42
CA VAL A 460 -5.69 3.21 -11.20
C VAL A 460 -6.91 2.64 -10.50
N LEU A 461 -7.97 3.44 -10.35
CA LEU A 461 -9.20 3.00 -9.69
C LEU A 461 -9.93 1.92 -10.51
N VAL A 462 -9.88 2.02 -11.85
CA VAL A 462 -10.42 1.00 -12.75
C VAL A 462 -9.62 -0.30 -12.65
N ASP A 463 -8.29 -0.23 -12.72
CA ASP A 463 -7.41 -1.40 -12.57
C ASP A 463 -7.61 -2.07 -11.21
N LEU A 464 -7.78 -1.27 -10.15
CA LEU A 464 -8.10 -1.78 -8.82
C LEU A 464 -9.43 -2.53 -8.81
N ALA A 465 -10.48 -1.99 -9.41
CA ALA A 465 -11.79 -2.62 -9.48
C ALA A 465 -11.77 -3.94 -10.25
N MET A 466 -11.05 -3.98 -11.37
CA MET A 466 -10.85 -5.21 -12.14
C MET A 466 -10.05 -6.26 -11.35
N SER A 467 -8.97 -5.83 -10.67
CA SER A 467 -8.14 -6.74 -9.87
C SER A 467 -8.88 -7.40 -8.69
N VAL A 468 -9.98 -6.79 -8.22
CA VAL A 468 -10.80 -7.34 -7.14
C VAL A 468 -11.58 -8.57 -7.59
N VAL A 469 -12.05 -8.61 -8.84
CA VAL A 469 -12.87 -9.69 -9.39
C VAL A 469 -12.06 -10.71 -10.19
N ASP A 470 -10.93 -10.31 -10.76
CA ASP A 470 -9.99 -11.19 -11.49
C ASP A 470 -9.08 -11.99 -10.56
N ARG A 471 -9.53 -12.30 -9.34
CA ARG A 471 -8.86 -13.22 -8.40
C ARG A 471 -8.97 -14.68 -8.86
N ARG A 472 -8.58 -14.95 -10.10
CA ARG A 472 -8.55 -16.28 -10.69
C ARG A 472 -7.12 -16.82 -10.70
N HIS A 473 -6.93 -17.83 -9.85
CA HIS A 473 -5.87 -18.85 -9.83
C HIS A 473 -4.49 -18.43 -9.31
#